data_AF-A0A415ELX9-F1
#
_entry.id   AF-A0A415ELX9-F1
#
_cell.length_a   1.000
_cell.length_b   1.000
_cell.length_c   1.000
_cell.angle_alpha   90.00
_cell.angle_beta   90.00
_cell.angle_gamma   90.00
#
_symmetry.space_group_name_H-M   'P 1'
#
loop_
_entity.id
_entity.type
_entity.pdbx_description
1 polymer ?
#
loop_
_entity_poly.entity_id
_entity_poly.type
_entity_poly.pdbx_seq_one_letter_code
_entity_poly.pdbx_strand_id
1 'polypeptide(L)'
;MSHVKWTEEEDKTIIEMVQVDDRGFVINALEVSEKIGRSKKGTQTRIKELRAQGKLARPYYDDILFPVRKSYSKQEDKFIKNAYLSGATYQEIADALGRSFRAIQLRISRLRKKEEFSYHREPWSKKEKEELLENVRFDRFGYVANVDELARIIGRPKREVGRKISVMRKSGDIGVMPDRTTCSLNARKALREANDYHYSLAILYKGAKKEPTPVTASEGKSITN
;
A
#
# COMPACT_ATOMS: atom_id res chain seq x y z
N MET A 1 14.34 -11.40 30.02
CA MET A 1 14.96 -10.30 29.26
C MET A 1 14.94 -9.07 30.15
N SER A 2 16.10 -8.53 30.51
CA SER A 2 16.16 -7.30 31.31
C SER A 2 15.61 -6.14 30.47
N HIS A 3 14.64 -5.40 31.01
CA HIS A 3 14.20 -4.16 30.39
C HIS A 3 15.27 -3.12 30.60
N VAL A 4 16.06 -2.84 29.57
CA VAL A 4 17.07 -1.78 29.58
C VAL A 4 16.33 -0.45 29.77
N LYS A 5 16.56 0.19 30.92
CA LYS A 5 15.96 1.49 31.27
C LYS A 5 16.40 2.57 30.28
N TRP A 6 15.58 3.60 30.12
CA TRP A 6 15.92 4.80 29.35
C TRP A 6 16.77 5.74 30.19
N THR A 7 17.83 6.30 29.61
CA THR A 7 18.69 7.28 30.27
C THR A 7 18.24 8.71 29.96
N GLU A 8 18.67 9.67 30.78
CA GLU A 8 18.38 11.09 30.54
C GLU A 8 19.10 11.63 29.30
N GLU A 9 20.28 11.09 28.97
CA GLU A 9 21.02 11.43 27.75
C GLU A 9 20.28 10.97 26.49
N GLU A 10 19.69 9.76 26.53
CA GLU A 10 18.84 9.25 25.45
C GLU A 10 17.61 10.15 25.27
N ASP A 11 16.97 10.56 26.38
CA ASP A 11 15.81 11.47 26.33
C ASP A 11 16.18 12.82 25.73
N LYS A 12 17.32 13.40 26.14
CA LYS A 12 17.81 14.68 25.63
C LYS A 12 18.09 14.60 24.12
N THR A 13 18.75 13.53 23.69
CA THR A 13 19.04 13.27 22.27
C THR A 13 17.74 13.16 21.46
N ILE A 14 16.73 12.47 21.98
CA ILE A 14 15.41 12.38 21.33
C ILE A 14 14.76 13.76 21.21
N ILE A 15 14.77 14.56 22.29
CA ILE A 15 14.13 15.88 22.31
C ILE A 15 14.78 16.83 21.30
N GLU A 16 16.11 16.83 21.18
CA GLU A 16 16.86 17.72 20.29
C GLU A 16 16.76 17.29 18.81
N MET A 17 16.73 16.00 18.53
CA MET A 17 16.84 15.48 17.16
C MET A 17 15.49 15.23 16.48
N VAL A 18 14.39 15.07 17.25
CA VAL A 18 13.07 14.77 16.67
C VAL A 18 12.60 15.89 15.74
N GLN A 19 12.36 15.52 14.49
CA GLN A 19 11.70 16.36 13.50
C GLN A 19 10.26 15.93 13.35
N VAL A 20 9.35 16.89 13.25
CA VAL A 20 7.92 16.67 13.12
C VAL A 20 7.36 17.26 11.82
N ASP A 21 6.29 16.66 11.29
CA ASP A 21 5.49 17.26 10.23
C ASP A 21 4.63 18.43 10.77
N ASP A 22 3.90 19.07 9.88
CA ASP A 22 2.91 20.13 10.16
C ASP A 22 1.91 19.76 11.27
N ARG A 23 1.60 18.47 11.42
CA ARG A 23 0.67 17.93 12.43
C ARG A 23 1.35 17.48 13.71
N GLY A 24 2.68 17.56 13.82
CA GLY A 24 3.44 17.12 14.97
C GLY A 24 3.79 15.62 14.97
N PHE A 25 3.63 14.89 13.86
CA PHE A 25 4.07 13.49 13.73
C PHE A 25 5.57 13.42 13.43
N VAL A 26 6.26 12.52 14.14
CA VAL A 26 7.72 12.35 13.97
C VAL A 26 8.02 11.71 12.62
N ILE A 27 8.79 12.41 11.78
CA ILE A 27 9.18 11.96 10.44
C ILE A 27 10.51 11.18 10.46
N ASN A 28 11.44 11.56 11.34
CA ASN A 28 12.80 11.02 11.37
C ASN A 28 13.04 9.98 12.48
N ALA A 29 11.99 9.26 12.90
CA ALA A 29 12.09 8.32 14.02
C ALA A 29 13.12 7.19 13.81
N LEU A 30 13.45 6.86 12.56
CA LEU A 30 14.48 5.87 12.24
C LEU A 30 15.88 6.41 12.55
N GLU A 31 16.21 7.60 12.06
CA GLU A 31 17.50 8.26 12.28
C GLU A 31 17.78 8.47 13.77
N VAL A 32 16.77 8.93 14.51
CA VAL A 32 16.86 9.10 15.98
C VAL A 32 17.15 7.76 16.65
N SER A 33 16.50 6.68 16.20
CA SER A 33 16.69 5.34 16.79
C SER A 33 18.07 4.75 16.50
N GLU A 34 18.62 5.00 15.31
CA GLU A 34 19.97 4.59 14.94
C GLU A 34 21.03 5.35 15.75
N LYS A 35 20.83 6.66 15.97
CA LYS A 35 21.74 7.49 16.75
C LYS A 35 21.90 7.03 18.20
N ILE A 36 20.79 6.61 18.83
CA ILE A 36 20.79 6.11 20.22
C ILE A 36 21.01 4.59 20.32
N GLY A 37 21.17 3.88 19.21
CA GLY A 37 21.37 2.43 19.19
C GLY A 37 20.17 1.61 19.70
N ARG A 38 18.94 2.13 19.56
CA ARG A 38 17.70 1.46 20.01
C ARG A 38 16.83 1.07 18.82
N SER A 39 15.89 0.16 19.05
CA SER A 39 14.90 -0.16 18.02
C SER A 39 13.97 1.02 17.74
N LYS A 40 13.65 1.27 16.46
CA LYS A 40 12.65 2.26 16.03
C LYS A 40 11.35 2.17 16.83
N LYS A 41 10.88 0.95 17.11
CA LYS A 41 9.65 0.74 17.87
C LYS A 41 9.78 1.19 19.34
N GLY A 42 10.91 0.88 19.97
CA GLY A 42 11.22 1.34 21.33
C GLY A 42 11.27 2.87 21.40
N THR A 43 12.00 3.51 20.47
CA THR A 43 12.10 4.97 20.38
C THR A 43 10.73 5.63 20.18
N GLN A 44 9.88 5.08 19.31
CA GLN A 44 8.51 5.56 19.13
C GLN A 44 7.66 5.45 20.41
N THR A 45 7.84 4.40 21.20
CA THR A 45 7.17 4.26 22.50
C THR A 45 7.70 5.30 23.48
N ARG A 46 9.02 5.53 23.53
CA ARG A 46 9.61 6.55 24.40
C ARG A 46 9.17 7.96 24.05
N ILE A 47 9.10 8.30 22.76
CA ILE A 47 8.55 9.59 22.29
C ILE A 47 7.12 9.80 22.81
N LYS A 48 6.29 8.74 22.82
CA LYS A 48 4.93 8.85 23.39
C LYS A 48 4.95 9.09 24.89
N GLU A 49 5.86 8.46 25.63
CA GLU A 49 6.04 8.69 27.07
C GLU A 49 6.51 10.12 27.35
N LEU A 50 7.50 10.62 26.59
CA LEU A 50 7.98 12.01 26.69
C LEU A 50 6.86 13.02 26.40
N ARG A 51 5.98 12.74 25.45
CA ARG A 51 4.76 13.52 25.19
C ARG A 51 3.75 13.45 26.33
N ALA A 52 3.61 12.30 26.97
CA ALA A 52 2.75 12.15 28.14
C ALA A 52 3.29 12.96 29.33
N GLN A 53 4.61 13.04 29.47
CA GLN A 53 5.32 13.85 30.46
C GLN A 53 5.37 15.36 30.12
N GLY A 54 4.89 15.78 28.94
CA GLY A 54 4.92 17.18 28.51
C GLY A 54 6.27 17.67 27.98
N LYS A 55 7.27 16.80 27.84
CA LYS A 55 8.60 17.14 27.30
C LYS A 55 8.61 17.32 25.78
N LEU A 56 7.57 16.83 25.08
CA LEU A 56 7.39 16.96 23.64
C LEU A 56 5.95 17.35 23.33
N ALA A 57 5.77 18.17 22.28
CA ALA A 57 4.44 18.55 21.80
C ALA A 57 3.62 17.32 21.35
N ARG A 58 2.33 17.33 21.68
CA ARG A 58 1.39 16.32 21.23
C ARG A 58 0.99 16.64 19.78
N PRO A 59 0.97 15.64 18.88
CA PRO A 59 0.39 15.85 17.56
C PRO A 59 -1.11 16.10 17.71
N TYR A 60 -1.65 16.95 16.86
CA TYR A 60 -3.09 17.15 16.77
C TYR A 60 -3.69 16.15 15.75
N TYR A 61 -4.91 15.69 16.03
CA TYR A 61 -5.54 14.55 15.33
C TYR A 61 -6.85 14.92 14.63
N ASP A 62 -7.26 16.17 14.78
CA ASP A 62 -8.52 16.81 14.39
C ASP A 62 -8.43 17.54 13.05
N ASP A 63 -7.48 17.14 12.20
CA ASP A 63 -7.43 17.59 10.82
C ASP A 63 -8.75 17.25 10.10
N ILE A 64 -9.46 18.31 9.67
CA ILE A 64 -10.77 18.23 9.02
C ILE A 64 -10.65 17.55 7.65
N LEU A 65 -9.54 17.78 6.94
CA LEU A 65 -9.28 17.26 5.60
C LEU A 65 -8.71 15.84 5.66
N PHE A 66 -7.79 15.57 6.59
CA PHE A 66 -7.08 14.29 6.70
C PHE A 66 -7.11 13.69 8.11
N PRO A 67 -8.30 13.31 8.62
CA PRO A 67 -8.43 12.79 9.97
C PRO A 67 -7.69 11.46 10.13
N VAL A 68 -6.76 11.41 11.09
CA VAL A 68 -5.89 10.25 11.38
C VAL A 68 -6.71 8.99 11.71
N ARG A 69 -7.92 9.17 12.24
CA ARG A 69 -8.87 8.10 12.56
C ARG A 69 -10.18 8.26 11.80
N LYS A 70 -10.11 8.50 10.48
CA LYS A 70 -11.31 8.53 9.63
C LYS A 70 -12.09 7.23 9.76
N SER A 71 -13.27 7.28 10.37
CA SER A 71 -14.22 6.16 10.44
C SER A 71 -14.67 5.74 9.04
N TYR A 72 -15.16 4.51 8.91
CA TYR A 72 -15.80 4.05 7.68
C TYR A 72 -17.28 4.44 7.72
N SER A 73 -17.73 5.12 6.68
CA SER A 73 -19.14 5.35 6.40
C SER A 73 -19.84 4.07 5.94
N LYS A 74 -21.17 4.03 6.05
CA LYS A 74 -21.99 2.92 5.52
C LYS A 74 -21.79 2.73 4.01
N GLN A 75 -21.54 3.81 3.28
CA GLN A 75 -21.28 3.76 1.83
C GLN A 75 -19.92 3.13 1.54
N GLU A 76 -18.87 3.51 2.27
CA GLU A 76 -17.54 2.88 2.17
C GLU A 76 -17.64 1.38 2.50
N ASP A 77 -18.40 0.98 3.53
CA ASP A 77 -18.60 -0.43 3.85
C ASP A 77 -19.30 -1.20 2.72
N LYS A 78 -20.35 -0.62 2.13
CA LYS A 78 -21.05 -1.20 0.98
C LYS A 78 -20.11 -1.36 -0.21
N PHE A 79 -19.29 -0.36 -0.49
CA PHE A 79 -18.27 -0.42 -1.53
C PHE A 79 -17.24 -1.53 -1.25
N ILE A 80 -16.67 -1.56 -0.05
CA ILE A 80 -15.67 -2.58 0.36
C ILE A 80 -16.24 -3.99 0.21
N LYS A 81 -17.49 -4.21 0.68
CA LYS A 81 -18.18 -5.49 0.56
C LYS A 81 -18.35 -5.89 -0.91
N ASN A 82 -18.92 -5.00 -1.73
CA ASN A 82 -19.20 -5.31 -3.13
C ASN A 82 -17.91 -5.55 -3.91
N ALA A 83 -16.91 -4.68 -3.78
CA ALA A 83 -15.63 -4.83 -4.45
C ALA A 83 -14.93 -6.14 -4.05
N TYR A 84 -14.94 -6.49 -2.76
CA TYR A 84 -14.36 -7.74 -2.30
C TYR A 84 -15.11 -8.98 -2.80
N LEU A 85 -16.45 -8.95 -2.84
CA LEU A 85 -17.27 -10.04 -3.39
C LEU A 85 -17.07 -10.19 -4.90
N SER A 86 -16.87 -9.10 -5.62
CA SER A 86 -16.50 -9.09 -7.05
C SER A 86 -15.06 -9.55 -7.32
N GLY A 87 -14.30 -9.89 -6.27
CA GLY A 87 -12.96 -10.46 -6.39
C GLY A 87 -11.80 -9.45 -6.38
N ALA A 88 -12.07 -8.16 -6.13
CA ALA A 88 -11.04 -7.15 -5.99
C ALA A 88 -10.10 -7.47 -4.82
N THR A 89 -8.83 -7.10 -4.98
CA THR A 89 -7.79 -7.27 -3.97
C THR A 89 -7.91 -6.22 -2.88
N TYR A 90 -7.37 -6.51 -1.69
CA TYR A 90 -7.30 -5.52 -0.62
C TYR A 90 -6.51 -4.28 -1.01
N GLN A 91 -5.54 -4.41 -1.93
CA GLN A 91 -4.75 -3.28 -2.41
C GLN A 91 -5.59 -2.39 -3.33
N GLU A 92 -6.29 -2.95 -4.32
CA GLU A 92 -7.17 -2.18 -5.22
C GLU A 92 -8.27 -1.44 -4.44
N ILE A 93 -8.88 -2.09 -3.44
CA ILE A 93 -9.87 -1.46 -2.57
C ILE A 93 -9.24 -0.36 -1.71
N ALA A 94 -8.00 -0.55 -1.25
CA ALA A 94 -7.28 0.42 -0.45
C ALA A 94 -6.94 1.66 -1.27
N ASP A 95 -6.44 1.49 -2.49
CA ASP A 95 -6.10 2.57 -3.40
C ASP A 95 -7.35 3.37 -3.78
N ALA A 96 -8.46 2.70 -4.08
CA ALA A 96 -9.74 3.34 -4.41
C ALA A 96 -10.31 4.21 -3.27
N LEU A 97 -10.02 3.87 -2.01
CA LEU A 97 -10.51 4.58 -0.83
C LEU A 97 -9.48 5.51 -0.18
N GLY A 98 -8.26 5.57 -0.70
CA GLY A 98 -7.14 6.28 -0.06
C GLY A 98 -6.83 5.73 1.34
N ARG A 99 -6.94 4.41 1.52
CA ARG A 99 -6.68 3.71 2.79
C ARG A 99 -5.44 2.85 2.67
N SER A 100 -4.93 2.37 3.80
CA SER A 100 -3.88 1.36 3.79
C SER A 100 -4.46 -0.03 3.56
N PHE A 101 -3.69 -0.91 2.91
CA PHE A 101 -3.98 -2.33 2.76
C PHE A 101 -4.45 -2.98 4.08
N ARG A 102 -3.73 -2.69 5.17
CA ARG A 102 -4.02 -3.25 6.49
C ARG A 102 -5.36 -2.76 7.04
N ALA A 103 -5.73 -1.51 6.79
CA ALA A 103 -7.01 -0.96 7.21
C ALA A 103 -8.18 -1.68 6.53
N ILE A 104 -8.09 -1.93 5.22
CA ILE A 104 -9.10 -2.68 4.46
C ILE A 104 -9.17 -4.13 4.91
N GLN A 105 -8.03 -4.80 5.09
CA GLN A 105 -7.98 -6.19 5.57
C GLN A 105 -8.68 -6.34 6.94
N LEU A 106 -8.40 -5.43 7.88
CA LEU A 106 -9.05 -5.41 9.19
C LEU A 106 -10.54 -5.07 9.08
N ARG A 107 -10.92 -4.16 8.18
CA ARG A 107 -12.33 -3.80 7.98
C ARG A 107 -13.14 -4.98 7.46
N ILE A 108 -12.67 -5.65 6.40
CA ILE A 108 -13.29 -6.86 5.85
C ILE A 108 -13.41 -7.95 6.91
N SER A 109 -12.35 -8.19 7.70
CA SER A 109 -12.42 -9.16 8.79
C SER A 109 -13.50 -8.83 9.82
N ARG A 110 -13.72 -7.54 10.14
CA ARG A 110 -14.79 -7.11 11.06
C ARG A 110 -16.17 -7.24 10.44
N LEU A 111 -16.35 -6.85 9.18
CA LEU A 111 -17.62 -6.99 8.47
C LEU A 111 -18.03 -8.47 8.35
N ARG A 112 -17.07 -9.37 8.09
CA ARG A 112 -17.32 -10.82 8.10
C ARG A 112 -17.71 -11.36 9.48
N LYS A 113 -17.07 -10.90 10.55
CA LYS A 113 -17.40 -11.29 11.93
C LYS A 113 -18.80 -10.83 12.36
N LYS A 114 -19.28 -9.74 11.78
CA LYS A 114 -20.65 -9.24 11.99
C LYS A 114 -21.69 -9.96 11.10
N GLU A 115 -21.28 -11.03 10.41
CA GLU A 115 -22.09 -11.77 9.43
C GLU A 115 -22.69 -10.90 8.31
N GLU A 116 -22.15 -9.69 8.09
CA GLU A 116 -22.67 -8.79 7.06
C GLU A 116 -22.43 -9.35 5.65
N PHE A 117 -21.47 -10.26 5.50
CA PHE A 117 -21.31 -11.14 4.34
C PHE A 117 -20.35 -12.29 4.62
N SER A 118 -20.56 -13.41 3.94
CA SER A 118 -19.60 -14.50 3.82
C SER A 118 -19.09 -14.59 2.39
N TYR A 119 -17.79 -14.87 2.23
CA TYR A 119 -17.21 -15.21 0.94
C TYR A 119 -17.11 -16.73 0.89
N HIS A 120 -18.13 -17.37 0.32
CA HIS A 120 -18.07 -18.80 0.01
C HIS A 120 -17.35 -18.96 -1.32
N ARG A 121 -16.16 -19.58 -1.29
CA ARG A 121 -15.54 -20.04 -2.53
C ARG A 121 -16.31 -21.26 -2.98
N GLU A 122 -16.95 -21.17 -4.13
CA GLU A 122 -17.46 -22.36 -4.79
C GLU A 122 -16.30 -23.33 -5.04
N PRO A 123 -16.48 -24.63 -4.74
CA PRO A 123 -15.47 -25.62 -5.03
C PRO A 123 -15.27 -25.73 -6.55
N TRP A 124 -14.04 -25.94 -6.97
CA TRP A 124 -13.74 -26.19 -8.38
C TRP A 124 -14.28 -27.56 -8.80
N SER A 125 -15.22 -27.55 -9.74
CA SER A 125 -15.75 -28.74 -10.39
C SER A 125 -14.67 -29.47 -11.19
N LYS A 126 -14.94 -30.71 -11.59
CA LYS A 126 -14.03 -31.49 -12.44
C LYS A 126 -13.89 -30.87 -13.83
N LYS A 127 -15.02 -30.47 -14.42
CA LYS A 127 -15.09 -29.83 -15.74
C LYS A 127 -14.28 -28.53 -15.81
N GLU A 128 -14.41 -27.64 -14.81
CA GLU A 128 -13.61 -26.40 -14.78
C GLU A 128 -12.09 -26.67 -14.69
N LYS A 129 -11.68 -27.78 -14.06
CA LYS A 129 -10.26 -28.16 -13.99
C LYS A 129 -9.78 -28.68 -15.35
N GLU A 130 -10.59 -29.49 -16.02
CA GLU A 130 -10.31 -30.03 -17.35
C GLU A 130 -10.21 -28.88 -18.37
N GLU A 131 -11.21 -27.98 -18.41
CA GLU A 131 -11.19 -26.79 -19.28
C GLU A 131 -9.97 -25.89 -19.00
N LEU A 132 -9.58 -25.74 -17.73
CA LEU A 132 -8.39 -24.97 -17.37
C LEU A 132 -7.10 -25.62 -17.90
N LEU A 133 -6.98 -26.95 -17.81
CA LEU A 133 -5.81 -27.69 -18.29
C LEU A 133 -5.71 -27.68 -19.83
N GLU A 134 -6.84 -27.77 -20.52
CA GLU A 134 -6.90 -27.75 -21.99
C GLU A 134 -6.50 -26.38 -22.56
N ASN A 135 -6.88 -25.29 -21.88
CA ASN A 135 -6.73 -23.93 -22.42
C ASN A 135 -5.54 -23.16 -21.83
N VAL A 136 -4.82 -23.70 -20.82
CA VAL A 136 -3.71 -22.96 -20.21
C VAL A 136 -2.52 -22.85 -21.17
N ARG A 137 -2.04 -21.62 -21.36
CA ARG A 137 -0.86 -21.34 -22.16
C ARG A 137 0.22 -20.70 -21.31
N PHE A 138 1.46 -21.16 -21.48
CA PHE A 138 2.61 -20.63 -20.77
C PHE A 138 3.48 -19.80 -21.71
N ASP A 139 4.14 -18.79 -21.17
CA ASP A 139 5.19 -18.06 -21.86
C ASP A 139 6.51 -18.85 -21.84
N ARG A 140 7.53 -18.32 -22.52
CA ARG A 140 8.88 -18.91 -22.58
C ARG A 140 9.56 -19.11 -21.22
N PHE A 141 9.06 -18.46 -20.16
CA PHE A 141 9.59 -18.54 -18.80
C PHE A 141 8.68 -19.37 -17.88
N GLY A 142 7.67 -20.04 -18.43
CA GLY A 142 6.74 -20.88 -17.67
C GLY A 142 5.69 -20.10 -16.87
N TYR A 143 5.49 -18.79 -17.12
CA TYR A 143 4.39 -18.03 -16.54
C TYR A 143 3.13 -18.15 -17.39
N VAL A 144 1.95 -18.05 -16.77
CA VAL A 144 0.68 -18.15 -17.49
C VAL A 144 0.49 -16.91 -18.36
N ALA A 145 0.39 -17.10 -19.67
CA ALA A 145 0.29 -16.03 -20.65
C ALA A 145 -1.15 -15.54 -20.87
N ASN A 146 -2.15 -16.40 -20.67
CA ASN A 146 -3.55 -16.14 -21.03
C ASN A 146 -4.53 -16.14 -19.85
N VAL A 147 -4.11 -15.67 -18.68
CA VAL A 147 -4.93 -15.68 -17.45
C VAL A 147 -6.28 -14.95 -17.64
N ASP A 148 -6.28 -13.84 -18.39
CA ASP A 148 -7.48 -13.04 -18.61
C ASP A 148 -8.51 -13.75 -19.50
N GLU A 149 -8.05 -14.54 -20.49
CA GLU A 149 -8.92 -15.37 -21.32
C GLU A 149 -9.48 -16.54 -20.52
N LEU A 150 -8.64 -17.22 -19.73
CA LEU A 150 -9.06 -18.31 -18.85
C LEU A 150 -10.14 -17.86 -17.86
N ALA A 151 -10.00 -16.66 -17.31
CA ALA A 151 -11.00 -16.07 -16.43
C ALA A 151 -12.37 -15.89 -17.13
N ARG A 152 -12.37 -15.50 -18.40
CA ARG A 152 -13.60 -15.34 -19.20
C ARG A 152 -14.24 -16.68 -19.55
N ILE A 153 -13.44 -17.66 -19.97
CA ILE A 153 -13.92 -19.00 -20.35
C ILE A 153 -14.55 -19.70 -19.15
N ILE A 154 -13.83 -19.73 -18.02
CA ILE A 154 -14.26 -20.44 -16.80
C ILE A 154 -15.36 -19.65 -16.06
N GLY A 155 -15.52 -18.35 -16.36
CA GLY A 155 -16.45 -17.48 -15.64
C GLY A 155 -16.02 -17.18 -14.20
N ARG A 156 -14.73 -17.34 -13.89
CA ARG A 156 -14.16 -17.09 -12.54
C ARG A 156 -13.23 -15.88 -12.54
N PRO A 157 -13.12 -15.15 -11.40
CA PRO A 157 -12.17 -14.05 -11.30
C PRO A 157 -10.73 -14.48 -11.59
N LYS A 158 -9.97 -13.64 -12.31
CA LYS A 158 -8.55 -13.84 -12.67
C LYS A 158 -7.71 -14.38 -11.51
N ARG A 159 -7.94 -13.83 -10.31
CA ARG A 159 -7.24 -14.22 -9.09
C ARG A 159 -7.54 -15.66 -8.65
N GLU A 160 -8.76 -16.13 -8.82
CA GLU A 160 -9.13 -17.52 -8.49
C GLU A 160 -8.47 -18.49 -9.46
N VAL A 161 -8.51 -18.18 -10.75
CA VAL A 161 -7.83 -18.95 -11.81
C VAL A 161 -6.34 -19.05 -11.54
N GLY A 162 -5.66 -17.92 -11.28
CA GLY A 162 -4.23 -17.91 -10.98
C GLY A 162 -3.87 -18.70 -9.70
N ARG A 163 -4.72 -18.61 -8.66
CA ARG A 163 -4.55 -19.43 -7.45
C ARG A 163 -4.74 -20.91 -7.77
N LYS A 164 -5.75 -21.27 -8.57
CA LYS A 164 -6.03 -22.66 -8.93
C LYS A 164 -4.89 -23.27 -9.72
N ILE A 165 -4.33 -22.56 -10.70
CA ILE A 165 -3.13 -22.97 -11.43
C ILE A 165 -1.96 -23.20 -10.47
N SER A 166 -1.76 -22.32 -9.50
CA SER A 166 -0.71 -22.49 -8.49
C SER A 166 -0.92 -23.72 -7.61
N VAL A 167 -2.16 -24.08 -7.31
CA VAL A 167 -2.49 -25.32 -6.60
C VAL A 167 -2.25 -26.54 -7.50
N MET A 168 -2.66 -26.49 -8.76
CA MET A 168 -2.48 -27.57 -9.75
C MET A 168 -1.00 -27.85 -10.04
N ARG A 169 -0.15 -26.83 -10.01
CA ARG A 169 1.32 -26.99 -10.03
C ARG A 169 1.85 -27.74 -8.81
N LYS A 170 1.28 -27.49 -7.64
CA LYS A 170 1.71 -28.16 -6.39
C LYS A 170 1.24 -29.60 -6.32
N SER A 171 0.07 -29.92 -6.88
CA SER A 171 -0.43 -31.30 -6.98
C SER A 171 0.24 -32.10 -8.10
N GLY A 172 0.96 -31.44 -9.02
CA GLY A 172 1.64 -32.08 -10.14
C GLY A 172 0.80 -32.19 -11.42
N ASP A 173 -0.44 -31.71 -11.41
CA ASP A 173 -1.32 -31.69 -12.58
C ASP A 173 -0.77 -30.80 -13.72
N ILE A 174 0.03 -29.79 -13.35
CA ILE A 174 0.75 -28.92 -14.29
C ILE A 174 2.25 -29.07 -14.03
N GLY A 175 2.96 -29.69 -14.98
CA GLY A 175 4.41 -29.88 -14.91
C GLY A 175 5.26 -28.64 -15.19
N VAL A 176 4.68 -27.61 -15.84
CA VAL A 176 5.40 -26.39 -16.20
C VAL A 176 5.51 -25.45 -14.99
N MET A 177 6.75 -25.26 -14.52
CA MET A 177 7.08 -24.33 -13.43
C MET A 177 7.62 -23.01 -13.97
N PRO A 178 7.31 -21.87 -13.31
CA PRO A 178 7.84 -20.58 -13.69
C PRO A 178 9.30 -20.44 -13.26
N ASP A 179 10.15 -19.94 -14.15
CA ASP A 179 11.51 -19.55 -13.84
C ASP A 179 11.52 -18.30 -12.95
N ARG A 180 11.94 -18.49 -11.70
CA ARG A 180 11.90 -17.44 -10.66
C ARG A 180 13.04 -16.43 -10.77
N THR A 181 14.01 -16.66 -11.65
CA THR A 181 15.08 -15.69 -11.93
C THR A 181 14.62 -14.57 -12.86
N THR A 182 13.50 -14.78 -13.57
CA THR A 182 12.94 -13.86 -14.53
C THR A 182 11.52 -13.41 -14.13
N CYS A 183 10.87 -12.64 -14.99
CA CYS A 183 9.48 -12.20 -14.80
C CYS A 183 8.65 -12.50 -16.05
N SER A 184 7.32 -12.59 -15.86
CA SER A 184 6.40 -12.91 -16.95
C SER A 184 6.45 -11.86 -18.07
N LEU A 185 6.24 -12.31 -19.30
CA LEU A 185 6.18 -11.41 -20.46
C LEU A 185 5.08 -10.35 -20.31
N ASN A 186 3.93 -10.75 -19.77
CA ASN A 186 2.80 -9.86 -19.54
C ASN A 186 3.13 -8.76 -18.51
N ALA A 187 3.79 -9.12 -17.40
CA ALA A 187 4.20 -8.13 -16.40
C ALA A 187 5.24 -7.16 -16.98
N ARG A 188 6.19 -7.67 -17.77
CA ARG A 188 7.19 -6.83 -18.45
C ARG A 188 6.54 -5.86 -19.44
N LYS A 189 5.54 -6.32 -20.20
CA LYS A 189 4.77 -5.48 -21.13
C LYS A 189 4.00 -4.38 -20.39
N ALA A 190 3.24 -4.75 -19.36
CA ALA A 190 2.48 -3.79 -18.56
C ALA A 190 3.37 -2.74 -17.88
N LEU A 191 4.54 -3.13 -17.38
CA LEU A 191 5.52 -2.19 -16.82
C LEU A 191 6.04 -1.20 -17.87
N ARG A 192 6.32 -1.69 -19.08
CA ARG A 192 6.77 -0.84 -20.18
C ARG A 192 5.70 0.18 -20.54
N GLU A 193 4.46 -0.25 -20.72
CA GLU A 193 3.32 0.63 -21.02
C GLU A 193 3.11 1.69 -19.94
N ALA A 194 3.20 1.31 -18.66
CA ALA A 194 3.12 2.26 -17.55
C ALA A 194 4.27 3.29 -17.58
N ASN A 195 5.50 2.85 -17.83
CA ASN A 195 6.65 3.74 -17.94
C ASN A 195 6.51 4.70 -19.13
N ASP A 196 6.07 4.21 -20.29
CA ASP A 196 5.85 5.02 -21.49
C ASP A 196 4.75 6.07 -21.25
N TYR A 197 3.68 5.69 -20.55
CA TYR A 197 2.64 6.61 -20.11
C TYR A 197 3.18 7.67 -19.15
N HIS A 198 3.94 7.29 -18.11
CA HIS A 198 4.54 8.25 -17.19
C HIS A 198 5.53 9.19 -17.87
N TYR A 199 6.31 8.69 -18.82
CA TYR A 199 7.24 9.50 -19.61
C TYR A 199 6.50 10.51 -20.49
N SER A 200 5.42 10.09 -21.16
CA SER A 200 4.61 11.00 -21.97
C SER A 200 3.93 12.09 -21.13
N LEU A 201 3.39 11.74 -19.95
CA LEU A 201 2.91 12.73 -18.98
C LEU A 201 4.02 13.70 -18.56
N ALA A 202 5.21 13.20 -18.22
CA ALA A 202 6.32 14.03 -17.80
C ALA A 202 6.75 15.04 -18.88
N ILE A 203 6.71 14.65 -20.17
CA ILE A 203 6.97 15.56 -21.29
C ILE A 203 5.88 16.65 -21.36
N LEU A 204 4.60 16.25 -21.32
CA LEU A 204 3.47 17.19 -21.34
C LEU A 204 3.55 18.19 -20.17
N TYR A 205 3.85 17.73 -18.96
CA TYR A 205 4.00 18.59 -17.78
C TYR A 205 5.29 19.42 -17.76
N LYS A 206 6.39 18.94 -18.37
CA LYS A 206 7.60 19.77 -18.57
C LYS A 206 7.32 20.93 -19.54
N GLY A 207 6.48 20.73 -20.55
CA GLY A 207 6.02 21.79 -21.45
C GLY A 207 5.00 22.75 -20.82
N ALA A 208 4.38 22.37 -19.70
CA ALA A 208 3.36 23.15 -18.99
C ALA A 208 3.87 23.83 -17.70
N LYS A 209 5.19 23.93 -17.50
CA LYS A 209 5.74 24.77 -16.42
C LYS A 209 5.43 26.23 -16.73
N LYS A 210 4.46 26.83 -16.03
CA LYS A 210 4.43 28.29 -15.87
C LYS A 210 5.73 28.68 -15.19
N GLU A 211 6.48 29.59 -15.80
CA GLU A 211 7.57 30.28 -15.12
C GLU A 211 6.98 30.95 -13.87
N PRO A 212 7.66 30.88 -12.70
CA PRO A 212 7.23 31.66 -11.55
C PRO A 212 7.19 33.12 -11.99
N THR A 213 6.02 33.76 -11.86
CA THR A 213 5.88 35.20 -12.10
C THR A 213 6.94 35.90 -11.26
N PRO A 214 7.87 36.67 -11.87
CA PRO A 214 8.89 37.35 -11.10
C PRO A 214 8.19 38.28 -10.12
N VAL A 215 8.39 38.03 -8.83
CA VAL A 215 8.02 38.99 -7.79
C VAL A 215 8.93 40.17 -8.03
N THR A 216 8.39 41.28 -8.53
CA THR A 216 9.10 42.56 -8.55
C THR A 216 9.58 42.82 -7.14
N ALA A 217 10.90 42.84 -6.94
CA ALA A 217 11.49 43.29 -5.69
C ALA A 217 10.90 44.67 -5.42
N SER A 218 9.99 44.76 -4.45
CA SER A 218 9.49 46.04 -3.97
C SER A 218 10.73 46.82 -3.55
N GLU A 219 10.94 47.93 -4.24
CA GLU A 219 12.02 48.88 -4.04
C GLU A 219 12.26 49.06 -2.55
N GLY A 220 13.38 48.50 -2.06
CA GLY A 220 13.93 48.89 -0.79
C GLY A 220 14.30 50.36 -0.91
N LYS A 221 13.39 51.25 -0.50
CA LYS A 221 13.69 52.65 -0.26
C LYS A 221 14.83 52.69 0.76
N SER A 222 16.03 52.93 0.26
CA SER A 222 17.14 53.45 1.02
C SER A 222 16.70 54.79 1.61
N ILE A 223 16.36 54.79 2.89
CA ILE A 223 16.33 56.01 3.70
C ILE A 223 17.70 56.08 4.37
N THR A 224 18.61 56.82 3.73
CA THR A 224 19.84 57.31 4.38
C THR A 224 19.68 58.80 4.62
N ASN A 225 19.64 59.15 5.92
CA ASN A 225 19.84 60.44 6.60
C ASN A 225 19.11 61.68 6.09
#